data_AF-A0A1G8T400-F1
#
_entry.id   AF-A0A1G8T400-F1
#
_cell.length_a   1.000
_cell.length_b   1.000
_cell.length_c   1.000
_cell.angle_alpha   90.00
_cell.angle_beta   90.00
_cell.angle_gamma   90.00
#
_symmetry.space_group_name_H-M   'P 1'
#
loop_
_entity.id
_entity.type
_entity.pdbx_description
1 polymer ?
#
loop_
_entity_poly.entity_id
_entity_poly.type
_entity_poly.pdbx_seq_one_letter_code
_entity_poly.pdbx_strand_id
1 'polypeptide(L)'
;MASTVIDPAISAPMALSGRVVTMDADRTVLPEGTVYARDGGITAVLPSDAPPPAGFEQVKPIPTGGTIFPGLIELHNHLPYGVLGLWNVPKLYGNRDQWSGSSTPDYHQLISGPMGVLGRDESVVPAVVRYVELRCLLAGTTTSQGVALASDSGIVKHFRGLVRNVEATGDPDLPPATTHIADVEAADAEHFLARLSGKQKLILHLSEGTDDAARNHFLALEYAKDKWAITPNLIGIHCVGLTDADFAIFAEHGGSMVWSPLSNLLLYGKTANLGAAIAHGVPVALGSDWAPSGSKNLLGELKVAKLAATGAGATLTGSDLVAMVTSTPAAMLGWEQHLGSLEAGKRCDLIVVDGASQDPYDTLIEANESDLALVAINGIPRCGTASIMSQLGLAGDDETTVAGQKRVLNLAQASADPSVEAVSVAQMVSILTAALGALGSTTPKVAAPPSSGGFVLAVDGVIDNHMSSRPHLPYKGVPTGPSSRPTATAAKPRPLIPLTLDPLTAVDNPAYFDQLKHERNLPELIREGRLALAGG
;
A
#
# COMPACT_ATOMS: atom_id res chain seq x y z
N MET A 1 6.36 22.46 21.32
CA MET A 1 7.48 22.43 20.36
C MET A 1 6.86 22.65 18.99
N ALA A 2 7.43 23.50 18.13
CA ALA A 2 6.93 23.63 16.76
C ALA A 2 6.94 22.23 16.12
N SER A 3 5.79 21.77 15.65
CA SER A 3 5.66 20.50 14.95
C SER A 3 6.57 20.56 13.73
N THR A 4 7.71 19.88 13.76
CA THR A 4 8.50 19.65 12.56
C THR A 4 7.63 18.82 11.63
N VAL A 5 7.27 19.40 10.48
CA VAL A 5 6.54 18.68 9.42
C VAL A 5 7.32 17.41 9.12
N ILE A 6 6.61 16.28 9.12
CA ILE A 6 7.19 14.99 8.77
C ILE A 6 7.37 15.06 7.25
N ASP A 7 8.62 15.09 6.78
CA ASP A 7 9.00 15.38 5.39
C ASP A 7 8.82 16.86 4.97
N PRO A 8 9.67 17.78 5.49
CA PRO A 8 9.58 19.19 5.13
C PRO A 8 9.82 19.39 3.63
N ALA A 9 8.98 20.21 3.00
CA ALA A 9 9.08 20.57 1.58
C ALA A 9 10.30 21.48 1.32
N ILE A 10 11.50 20.93 1.48
CA ILE A 10 12.77 21.61 1.25
C ILE A 10 13.56 20.75 0.27
N SER A 11 13.66 21.21 -0.97
CA SER A 11 14.37 20.51 -2.03
C SER A 11 15.15 21.49 -2.90
N ALA A 12 16.31 21.06 -3.37
CA ALA A 12 17.05 21.80 -4.39
C ALA A 12 16.18 21.98 -5.65
N PRO A 13 16.41 23.04 -6.44
CA PRO A 13 15.74 23.16 -7.73
C PRO A 13 16.11 21.99 -8.65
N MET A 14 15.10 21.39 -9.24
CA MET A 14 15.18 20.24 -10.14
C MET A 14 14.35 20.53 -11.40
N ALA A 15 14.87 20.10 -12.55
CA ALA A 15 14.13 20.08 -13.80
C ALA A 15 14.33 18.72 -14.47
N LEU A 16 13.24 17.98 -14.72
CA LEU A 16 13.26 16.67 -15.36
C LEU A 16 12.50 16.73 -16.67
N SER A 17 13.11 16.33 -17.78
CA SER A 17 12.47 16.34 -19.10
C SER A 17 12.27 14.92 -19.64
N GLY A 18 11.09 14.68 -20.22
CA GLY A 18 10.68 13.42 -20.83
C GLY A 18 9.22 13.49 -21.23
N ARG A 19 8.57 12.35 -21.49
CA ARG A 19 7.12 12.34 -21.65
C ARG A 19 6.45 12.57 -20.30
N VAL A 20 5.54 13.52 -20.16
CA VAL A 20 4.86 13.80 -18.87
C VAL A 20 3.41 13.41 -18.96
N VAL A 21 2.99 12.46 -18.11
CA VAL A 21 1.59 12.12 -17.90
C VAL A 21 1.15 12.79 -16.61
N THR A 22 0.37 13.87 -16.72
CA THR A 22 0.08 14.74 -15.58
C THR A 22 -0.91 14.13 -14.60
N MET A 23 -1.86 13.33 -15.09
CA MET A 23 -3.04 12.88 -14.34
C MET A 23 -3.89 14.02 -13.75
N ASP A 24 -3.84 15.22 -14.36
CA ASP A 24 -4.81 16.28 -14.12
C ASP A 24 -6.24 15.87 -14.56
N ALA A 25 -7.20 16.77 -14.39
CA ALA A 25 -8.60 16.51 -14.76
C ALA A 25 -8.79 16.18 -16.25
N ASP A 26 -7.94 16.75 -17.12
CA ASP A 26 -7.98 16.56 -18.58
C ASP A 26 -7.14 15.37 -19.04
N ARG A 27 -6.47 14.67 -18.11
CA ARG A 27 -5.52 13.59 -18.39
C ARG A 27 -4.41 14.02 -19.34
N THR A 28 -3.92 15.26 -19.20
CA THR A 28 -2.94 15.86 -20.11
C THR A 28 -1.68 15.00 -20.22
N VAL A 29 -1.27 14.74 -21.46
CA VAL A 29 0.01 14.10 -21.79
C VAL A 29 0.84 15.06 -22.63
N LEU A 30 2.03 15.41 -22.14
CA LEU A 30 3.04 16.14 -22.90
C LEU A 30 4.02 15.12 -23.49
N PRO A 31 4.04 14.89 -24.81
CA PRO A 31 4.98 13.95 -25.42
C PRO A 31 6.44 14.29 -25.10
N GLU A 32 6.75 15.59 -25.10
CA GLU A 32 8.04 16.16 -24.69
C GLU A 32 7.75 17.31 -23.72
N GLY A 33 7.85 17.04 -22.43
CA GLY A 33 7.60 17.99 -21.36
C GLY A 33 8.73 18.06 -20.34
N THR A 34 8.70 19.10 -19.52
CA THR A 34 9.64 19.32 -18.42
C THR A 34 8.87 19.65 -17.14
N VAL A 35 9.15 18.90 -16.08
CA VAL A 35 8.66 19.17 -14.72
C VAL A 35 9.73 19.97 -13.98
N TYR A 36 9.38 21.16 -13.53
CA TYR A 36 10.22 22.05 -12.73
C TYR A 36 9.75 22.03 -11.27
N ALA A 37 10.64 21.76 -10.33
CA ALA A 37 10.32 21.67 -8.91
C ALA A 37 11.38 22.32 -8.03
N ARG A 38 10.94 22.89 -6.91
CA ARG A 38 11.78 23.52 -5.88
C ARG A 38 11.00 23.54 -4.57
N ASP A 39 11.69 23.45 -3.43
CA ASP A 39 11.09 23.58 -2.10
C ASP A 39 9.87 22.65 -1.95
N GLY A 40 10.04 21.41 -2.40
CA GLY A 40 9.05 20.34 -2.38
C GLY A 40 7.84 20.48 -3.31
N GLY A 41 7.64 21.64 -3.94
CA GLY A 41 6.54 21.90 -4.85
C GLY A 41 6.93 21.81 -6.32
N ILE A 42 5.96 21.46 -7.15
CA ILE A 42 6.01 21.62 -8.61
C ILE A 42 5.79 23.10 -8.90
N THR A 43 6.79 23.74 -9.51
CA THR A 43 6.70 25.13 -9.96
C THR A 43 5.96 25.24 -11.29
N ALA A 44 6.26 24.34 -12.23
CA ALA A 44 5.60 24.31 -13.53
C ALA A 44 5.76 22.94 -14.21
N VAL A 45 4.82 22.60 -15.07
CA VAL A 45 4.91 21.51 -16.04
C VAL A 45 4.67 22.10 -17.42
N LEU A 46 5.68 22.10 -18.27
CA LEU A 46 5.67 22.82 -19.55
C LEU A 46 6.14 21.92 -20.70
N PRO A 47 5.70 22.14 -21.94
CA PRO A 47 6.36 21.57 -23.12
C PRO A 47 7.86 21.87 -23.11
N SER A 48 8.70 20.94 -23.58
CA SER A 48 10.16 21.08 -23.49
C SER A 48 10.74 22.23 -24.34
N ASP A 49 9.98 22.76 -25.32
CA ASP A 49 10.35 23.92 -26.13
C ASP A 49 9.91 25.26 -25.51
N ALA A 50 9.14 25.23 -24.42
CA ALA A 50 8.77 26.42 -23.67
C ALA A 50 9.98 26.98 -22.88
N PRO A 51 10.06 28.31 -22.68
CA PRO A 51 11.10 28.88 -21.83
C PRO A 51 10.94 28.39 -20.38
N PRO A 52 12.05 28.22 -19.63
CA PRO A 52 11.97 27.81 -18.23
C PRO A 52 11.20 28.86 -17.40
N PRO A 53 10.49 28.44 -16.35
CA PRO A 53 9.81 29.36 -15.46
C PRO A 53 10.82 30.22 -14.69
N ALA A 54 10.33 31.35 -14.15
CA ALA A 54 11.17 32.26 -13.37
C ALA A 54 11.90 31.53 -12.23
N GLY A 55 13.21 31.78 -12.11
CA GLY A 55 14.07 31.14 -11.12
C GLY A 55 14.66 29.79 -11.53
N PHE A 56 14.33 29.27 -12.73
CA PHE A 56 14.90 28.05 -13.30
C PHE A 56 15.80 28.30 -14.53
N GLU A 57 16.15 29.55 -14.82
CA GLU A 57 16.93 29.94 -16.01
C GLU A 57 18.32 29.29 -16.06
N GLN A 58 18.88 28.94 -14.90
CA GLN A 58 20.18 28.27 -14.76
C GLN A 58 20.06 26.79 -14.42
N VAL A 59 18.83 26.26 -14.30
CA VAL A 59 18.58 24.87 -13.96
C VAL A 59 18.41 24.09 -15.26
N LYS A 60 19.44 23.34 -15.65
CA LYS A 60 19.40 22.54 -16.86
C LYS A 60 18.44 21.35 -16.68
N PRO A 61 17.43 21.16 -17.55
CA PRO A 61 16.61 19.96 -17.54
C PRO A 61 17.45 18.70 -17.73
N ILE A 62 17.23 17.72 -16.86
CA ILE A 62 17.84 16.39 -16.95
C ILE A 62 16.95 15.54 -17.86
N PRO A 63 17.46 15.08 -19.01
CA PRO A 63 16.71 14.18 -19.87
C PRO A 63 16.61 12.82 -19.19
N THR A 64 15.38 12.42 -18.85
CA THR A 64 15.11 11.15 -18.20
C THR A 64 15.10 9.99 -19.20
N GLY A 65 14.71 10.26 -20.46
CA GLY A 65 14.54 9.22 -21.49
C GLY A 65 13.31 8.33 -21.29
N GLY A 66 12.49 8.63 -20.28
CA GLY A 66 11.31 7.85 -19.90
C GLY A 66 10.04 8.71 -19.79
N THR A 67 9.02 8.10 -19.17
CA THR A 67 7.73 8.73 -18.88
C THR A 67 7.64 9.12 -17.40
N ILE A 68 7.27 10.35 -17.13
CA ILE A 68 7.12 10.94 -15.79
C ILE A 68 5.65 10.87 -15.39
N PHE A 69 5.37 10.25 -14.25
CA PHE A 69 4.04 10.13 -13.64
C PHE A 69 4.04 10.73 -12.22
N PRO A 70 2.88 11.06 -11.65
CA PRO A 70 2.75 11.27 -10.22
C PRO A 70 3.24 10.03 -9.44
N GLY A 71 3.74 10.26 -8.23
CA GLY A 71 4.08 9.19 -7.30
C GLY A 71 2.86 8.31 -6.98
N LEU A 72 3.07 7.00 -6.82
CA LEU A 72 1.97 6.07 -6.59
C LEU A 72 1.48 6.15 -5.13
N ILE A 73 0.16 6.14 -4.96
CA ILE A 73 -0.51 6.20 -3.66
C ILE A 73 -1.23 4.86 -3.42
N GLU A 74 -0.82 4.16 -2.37
CA GLU A 74 -1.39 2.89 -1.96
C GLU A 74 -2.26 3.07 -0.71
N LEU A 75 -3.54 2.69 -0.79
CA LEU A 75 -4.47 2.82 0.35
C LEU A 75 -4.74 1.50 1.07
N HIS A 76 -4.12 0.40 0.65
CA HIS A 76 -4.27 -0.89 1.34
C HIS A 76 -3.00 -1.74 1.23
N ASN A 77 -2.31 -1.89 2.37
CA ASN A 77 -1.18 -2.77 2.57
C ASN A 77 -1.00 -3.08 4.06
N HIS A 78 -0.62 -4.30 4.41
CA HIS A 78 -0.11 -4.60 5.75
C HIS A 78 1.41 -4.64 5.72
N LEU A 79 2.03 -3.47 5.57
CA LEU A 79 3.46 -3.33 5.29
C LEU A 79 4.37 -4.26 6.09
N PRO A 80 4.23 -4.43 7.42
CA PRO A 80 5.19 -5.23 8.17
C PRO A 80 5.22 -6.71 7.77
N TYR A 81 4.14 -7.24 7.18
CA TYR A 81 4.12 -8.59 6.62
C TYR A 81 4.92 -8.73 5.32
N GLY A 82 5.42 -7.63 4.76
CA GLY A 82 6.24 -7.60 3.56
C GLY A 82 7.50 -8.47 3.64
N VAL A 83 8.03 -8.72 4.85
CA VAL A 83 9.19 -9.60 5.08
C VAL A 83 8.88 -11.09 4.91
N LEU A 84 7.61 -11.45 4.69
CA LEU A 84 7.17 -12.83 4.46
C LEU A 84 6.98 -13.14 2.97
N GLY A 85 7.16 -14.43 2.66
CA GLY A 85 6.88 -14.98 1.34
C GLY A 85 5.39 -15.09 1.04
N LEU A 86 5.08 -15.35 -0.23
CA LEU A 86 3.72 -15.69 -0.65
C LEU A 86 3.26 -16.97 0.07
N TRP A 87 2.03 -16.99 0.56
CA TRP A 87 1.46 -18.16 1.23
C TRP A 87 0.81 -19.09 0.20
N ASN A 88 1.15 -20.38 0.25
CA ASN A 88 0.44 -21.42 -0.50
C ASN A 88 -0.89 -21.70 0.21
N VAL A 89 -1.94 -21.03 -0.24
CA VAL A 89 -3.22 -21.05 0.44
C VAL A 89 -3.90 -22.40 0.23
N PRO A 90 -4.19 -23.16 1.31
CA PRO A 90 -4.50 -24.58 1.18
C PRO A 90 -5.88 -24.85 0.55
N LYS A 91 -6.79 -23.88 0.62
CA LYS A 91 -8.15 -23.93 0.11
C LYS A 91 -8.72 -22.52 -0.07
N LEU A 92 -9.81 -22.41 -0.81
CA LEU A 92 -10.65 -21.21 -0.79
C LEU A 92 -11.37 -21.06 0.54
N TYR A 93 -11.51 -19.82 0.99
CA TYR A 93 -12.28 -19.43 2.15
C TYR A 93 -13.56 -18.69 1.73
N GLY A 94 -14.58 -18.73 2.57
CA GLY A 94 -15.80 -17.93 2.37
C GLY A 94 -15.61 -16.47 2.76
N ASN A 95 -14.82 -16.20 3.80
CA ASN A 95 -14.54 -14.85 4.30
C ASN A 95 -13.28 -14.81 5.17
N ARG A 96 -12.87 -13.61 5.56
CA ARG A 96 -11.61 -13.36 6.28
C ARG A 96 -11.47 -14.07 7.63
N ASP A 97 -12.60 -14.37 8.29
CA ASP A 97 -12.61 -14.94 9.63
C ASP A 97 -12.25 -16.43 9.63
N GLN A 98 -12.10 -17.04 8.45
CA GLN A 98 -11.89 -18.48 8.30
C GLN A 98 -10.42 -18.86 8.11
N TRP A 99 -9.59 -17.95 7.61
CA TRP A 99 -8.17 -18.23 7.34
C TRP A 99 -7.25 -17.92 8.52
N SER A 100 -7.62 -16.97 9.38
CA SER A 100 -6.89 -16.68 10.61
C SER A 100 -7.23 -17.68 11.73
N GLY A 101 -6.23 -18.08 12.52
CA GLY A 101 -6.42 -18.88 13.72
C GLY A 101 -6.33 -20.41 13.56
N SER A 102 -6.85 -21.14 14.54
CA SER A 102 -6.57 -22.58 14.75
C SER A 102 -7.12 -23.54 13.69
N SER A 103 -8.03 -23.07 12.84
CA SER A 103 -8.58 -23.82 11.70
C SER A 103 -7.59 -23.95 10.53
N THR A 104 -6.53 -23.14 10.52
CA THR A 104 -5.49 -23.13 9.49
C THR A 104 -4.11 -23.24 10.13
N PRO A 105 -3.63 -24.44 10.48
CA PRO A 105 -2.40 -24.61 11.26
C PRO A 105 -1.15 -23.98 10.62
N ASP A 106 -1.09 -23.92 9.29
CA ASP A 106 0.04 -23.39 8.53
C ASP A 106 0.06 -21.86 8.57
N TYR A 107 -1.10 -21.21 8.77
CA TYR A 107 -1.19 -19.77 9.00
C TYR A 107 -0.36 -19.35 10.21
N HIS A 108 -0.44 -20.12 11.31
CA HIS A 108 0.40 -19.85 12.47
C HIS A 108 1.88 -20.05 12.18
N GLN A 109 2.23 -21.17 11.55
CA GLN A 109 3.62 -21.53 11.27
C GLN A 109 4.32 -20.54 10.32
N LEU A 110 3.59 -19.98 9.36
CA LEU A 110 4.15 -19.18 8.27
C LEU A 110 3.88 -17.68 8.38
N ILE A 111 2.84 -17.26 9.11
CA ILE A 111 2.37 -15.85 9.11
C ILE A 111 2.32 -15.30 10.54
N SER A 112 1.34 -15.70 11.35
CA SER A 112 1.10 -15.04 12.64
C SER A 112 2.18 -15.34 13.68
N GLY A 113 2.75 -16.55 13.65
CA GLY A 113 3.82 -16.96 14.54
C GLY A 113 5.13 -16.22 14.27
N PRO A 114 5.66 -16.24 13.03
CA PRO A 114 6.82 -15.44 12.64
C PRO A 114 6.67 -13.96 13.00
N MET A 115 5.57 -13.30 12.62
CA MET A 115 5.37 -11.89 12.96
C MET A 115 5.20 -11.65 14.46
N GLY A 116 4.68 -12.62 15.19
CA GLY A 116 4.63 -12.58 16.65
C GLY A 116 6.01 -12.57 17.31
N VAL A 117 7.01 -13.17 16.67
CA VAL A 117 8.42 -13.14 17.11
C VAL A 117 9.08 -11.84 16.66
N LEU A 118 9.05 -11.55 15.35
CA LEU A 118 9.75 -10.41 14.76
C LEU A 118 9.21 -9.07 15.28
N GLY A 119 7.89 -8.93 15.39
CA GLY A 119 7.25 -7.68 15.81
C GLY A 119 7.44 -7.31 17.28
N ARG A 120 7.96 -8.23 18.10
CA ARG A 120 8.28 -8.01 19.52
C ARG A 120 9.78 -7.83 19.78
N ASP A 121 10.63 -8.07 18.79
CA ASP A 121 12.07 -7.89 18.91
C ASP A 121 12.45 -6.46 18.46
N GLU A 122 12.66 -5.58 19.43
CA GLU A 122 13.06 -4.18 19.21
C GLU A 122 14.34 -4.03 18.36
N SER A 123 15.20 -5.06 18.33
CA SER A 123 16.40 -5.06 17.48
C SER A 123 16.13 -5.43 16.02
N VAL A 124 14.96 -6.02 15.73
CA VAL A 124 14.55 -6.45 14.38
C VAL A 124 13.57 -5.46 13.75
N VAL A 125 12.69 -4.84 14.55
CA VAL A 125 11.63 -3.95 14.05
C VAL A 125 12.15 -2.85 13.12
N PRO A 126 13.23 -2.09 13.42
CA PRO A 126 13.74 -1.06 12.50
C PRO A 126 14.17 -1.62 11.13
N ALA A 127 14.68 -2.85 11.08
CA ALA A 127 15.01 -3.52 9.83
C ALA A 127 13.75 -3.93 9.05
N VAL A 128 12.67 -4.33 9.72
CA VAL A 128 11.36 -4.56 9.07
C VAL A 128 10.86 -3.27 8.41
N VAL A 129 10.89 -2.14 9.13
CA VAL A 129 10.47 -0.84 8.60
C VAL A 129 11.31 -0.45 7.38
N ARG A 130 12.65 -0.50 7.50
CA ARG A 130 13.55 -0.17 6.39
C ARG A 130 13.27 -1.03 5.15
N TYR A 131 13.05 -2.33 5.34
CA TYR A 131 12.77 -3.26 4.24
C TYR A 131 11.50 -2.89 3.49
N VAL A 132 10.40 -2.62 4.20
CA VAL A 132 9.10 -2.36 3.58
C VAL A 132 9.05 -0.97 2.93
N GLU A 133 9.76 0.02 3.47
CA GLU A 133 9.92 1.33 2.84
C GLU A 133 10.71 1.23 1.54
N LEU A 134 11.82 0.49 1.52
CA LEU A 134 12.60 0.28 0.31
C LEU A 134 11.79 -0.46 -0.76
N ARG A 135 10.95 -1.41 -0.37
CA ARG A 135 10.02 -2.07 -1.30
C ARG A 135 9.04 -1.11 -1.94
N CYS A 136 8.45 -0.20 -1.16
CA CYS A 136 7.58 0.84 -1.68
C CYS A 136 8.33 1.73 -2.69
N LEU A 137 9.50 2.25 -2.28
CA LEU A 137 10.28 3.17 -3.12
C LEU A 137 10.77 2.50 -4.41
N LEU A 138 11.29 1.28 -4.35
CA LEU A 138 11.77 0.57 -5.56
C LEU A 138 10.65 0.22 -6.53
N ALA A 139 9.38 0.26 -6.09
CA ALA A 139 8.20 0.06 -6.91
C ALA A 139 7.43 1.35 -7.23
N GLY A 140 7.96 2.53 -6.87
CA GLY A 140 7.34 3.83 -7.18
C GLY A 140 6.24 4.30 -6.22
N THR A 141 5.97 3.57 -5.14
CA THR A 141 5.01 3.99 -4.10
C THR A 141 5.63 5.09 -3.23
N THR A 142 5.07 6.30 -3.31
CA THR A 142 5.50 7.45 -2.50
C THR A 142 4.64 7.65 -1.25
N THR A 143 3.42 7.11 -1.26
CA THR A 143 2.47 7.21 -0.14
C THR A 143 1.84 5.84 0.11
N SER A 144 1.83 5.39 1.37
CA SER A 144 1.14 4.17 1.79
C SER A 144 0.58 4.30 3.22
N GLN A 145 -0.07 3.23 3.70
CA GLN A 145 -0.41 3.08 5.11
C GLN A 145 0.87 3.00 5.97
N GLY A 146 0.79 3.48 7.20
CA GLY A 146 1.91 3.59 8.12
C GLY A 146 2.31 2.27 8.77
N VAL A 147 3.60 2.15 9.13
CA VAL A 147 4.01 1.10 10.07
C VAL A 147 3.76 1.58 11.50
N ALA A 148 2.79 0.96 12.16
CA ALA A 148 2.37 1.33 13.50
C ALA A 148 3.12 0.53 14.60
N LEU A 149 3.31 1.19 15.73
CA LEU A 149 3.74 0.67 17.01
C LEU A 149 2.61 0.85 18.02
N ALA A 150 2.30 -0.18 18.80
CA ALA A 150 1.29 -0.13 19.85
C ALA A 150 1.92 -0.42 21.23
N SER A 151 1.43 0.27 22.25
CA SER A 151 1.70 -0.08 23.65
C SER A 151 0.54 -0.86 24.26
N ASP A 152 0.81 -1.56 25.36
CA ASP A 152 -0.22 -2.25 26.16
C ASP A 152 -1.29 -1.29 26.74
N SER A 153 -1.00 0.01 26.77
CA SER A 153 -1.92 1.06 27.21
C SER A 153 -2.77 1.64 26.07
N GLY A 154 -2.77 1.02 24.89
CA GLY A 154 -3.55 1.46 23.71
C GLY A 154 -2.98 2.68 23.00
N ILE A 155 -1.73 3.10 23.28
CA ILE A 155 -1.11 4.22 22.57
C ILE A 155 -0.54 3.69 21.26
N VAL A 156 -1.03 4.22 20.14
CA VAL A 156 -0.49 3.94 18.81
C VAL A 156 0.41 5.09 18.35
N LYS A 157 1.59 4.74 17.86
CA LYS A 157 2.52 5.66 17.18
C LYS A 157 2.87 5.07 15.83
N HIS A 158 3.22 5.91 14.86
CA HIS A 158 3.72 5.44 13.59
C HIS A 158 5.20 5.76 13.45
N PHE A 159 5.94 4.85 12.82
CA PHE A 159 7.28 5.16 12.35
C PHE A 159 7.23 6.31 11.35
N ARG A 160 8.26 7.15 11.42
CA ARG A 160 8.52 8.22 10.46
C ARG A 160 9.70 7.79 9.62
N GLY A 161 9.59 7.89 8.31
CA GLY A 161 10.68 7.51 7.43
C GLY A 161 10.53 8.13 6.05
N LEU A 162 10.80 7.33 5.03
CA LEU A 162 10.93 7.81 3.66
C LEU A 162 9.60 7.88 2.92
N VAL A 163 8.72 6.91 3.15
CA VAL A 163 7.41 6.82 2.47
C VAL A 163 6.40 7.65 3.25
N ARG A 164 5.59 8.45 2.54
CA ARG A 164 4.54 9.23 3.20
C ARG A 164 3.47 8.31 3.78
N ASN A 165 3.11 8.59 5.03
CA ASN A 165 2.17 7.81 5.83
C ASN A 165 0.81 8.55 5.88
N VAL A 166 -0.28 7.88 5.50
CA VAL A 166 -1.63 8.48 5.47
C VAL A 166 -2.23 8.69 6.87
N GLU A 167 -1.85 7.89 7.88
CA GLU A 167 -2.31 8.00 9.26
C GLU A 167 -1.61 9.13 10.03
N ALA A 168 -0.36 9.43 9.69
CA ALA A 168 0.50 10.36 10.43
C ALA A 168 1.31 11.26 9.49
N THR A 169 0.60 12.02 8.64
CA THR A 169 1.22 12.93 7.64
C THR A 169 2.10 14.00 8.27
N GLY A 170 1.74 14.49 9.47
CA GLY A 170 2.43 15.61 10.11
C GLY A 170 2.33 16.93 9.34
N ASP A 171 1.42 16.99 8.36
CA ASP A 171 1.32 18.07 7.39
C ASP A 171 -0.11 18.66 7.42
N PRO A 172 -0.27 19.98 7.62
CA PRO A 172 -1.58 20.61 7.70
C PRO A 172 -2.39 20.55 6.40
N ASP A 173 -1.73 20.40 5.26
CA ASP A 173 -2.37 20.36 3.94
C ASP A 173 -2.80 18.93 3.57
N LEU A 174 -2.32 17.92 4.29
CA LEU A 174 -2.62 16.51 4.07
C LEU A 174 -3.33 15.93 5.30
N PRO A 175 -4.65 16.08 5.43
CA PRO A 175 -5.39 15.56 6.58
C PRO A 175 -5.20 14.04 6.72
N PRO A 176 -5.00 13.53 7.94
CA PRO A 176 -4.76 12.10 8.14
C PRO A 176 -6.01 11.26 7.93
N ALA A 177 -5.82 10.03 7.46
CA ALA A 177 -6.83 8.99 7.37
C ALA A 177 -6.54 7.87 8.37
N THR A 178 -7.54 7.38 9.09
CA THR A 178 -7.36 6.29 10.07
C THR A 178 -7.62 4.94 9.40
N THR A 179 -6.76 3.96 9.67
CA THR A 179 -6.81 2.60 9.10
C THR A 179 -7.33 1.55 10.08
N HIS A 180 -7.53 1.97 11.33
CA HIS A 180 -8.14 1.17 12.40
C HIS A 180 -9.17 2.00 13.18
N ILE A 181 -10.11 1.32 13.82
CA ILE A 181 -11.12 1.91 14.70
C ILE A 181 -11.11 1.20 16.05
N ALA A 182 -11.28 1.96 17.13
CA ALA A 182 -11.42 1.35 18.45
C ALA A 182 -12.72 0.55 18.52
N ASP A 183 -12.69 -0.64 19.12
CA ASP A 183 -13.86 -1.52 19.19
C ASP A 183 -15.07 -0.84 19.86
N VAL A 184 -14.82 0.08 20.80
CA VAL A 184 -15.85 0.85 21.51
C VAL A 184 -16.49 1.96 20.67
N GLU A 185 -15.77 2.49 19.67
CA GLU A 185 -16.27 3.57 18.79
C GLU A 185 -17.18 3.03 17.67
N ALA A 186 -17.13 1.72 17.42
CA ALA A 186 -17.95 1.01 16.44
C ALA A 186 -18.86 -0.04 17.10
N ALA A 187 -19.43 0.29 18.27
CA ALA A 187 -20.33 -0.61 18.99
C ALA A 187 -21.66 -0.85 18.23
N ASP A 188 -22.16 0.17 17.53
CA ASP A 188 -23.31 0.10 16.64
C ASP A 188 -23.16 1.10 15.48
N ALA A 189 -24.07 0.99 14.51
CA ALA A 189 -24.03 1.78 13.28
C ALA A 189 -24.28 3.29 13.52
N GLU A 190 -25.02 3.68 14.55
CA GLU A 190 -25.24 5.10 14.89
C GLU A 190 -23.96 5.74 15.44
N HIS A 191 -23.26 5.04 16.35
CA HIS A 191 -21.96 5.49 16.86
C HIS A 191 -20.90 5.52 15.76
N PHE A 192 -20.90 4.51 14.88
CA PHE A 192 -20.01 4.48 13.73
C PHE A 192 -20.29 5.65 12.76
N LEU A 193 -21.57 5.97 12.51
CA LEU A 193 -21.95 7.14 11.73
C LEU A 193 -21.46 8.45 12.38
N ALA A 194 -21.54 8.58 13.71
CA ALA A 194 -21.01 9.74 14.41
C ALA A 194 -19.49 9.88 14.20
N ARG A 195 -18.74 8.77 14.23
CA ARG A 195 -17.30 8.75 13.92
C ARG A 195 -17.01 9.12 12.48
N LEU A 196 -17.81 8.64 11.53
CA LEU A 196 -17.71 8.95 10.10
C LEU A 196 -18.11 10.39 9.76
N SER A 197 -18.99 11.01 10.54
CA SER A 197 -19.41 12.41 10.37
C SER A 197 -18.33 13.41 10.79
N GLY A 198 -17.22 12.94 11.36
CA GLY A 198 -16.05 13.74 11.69
C GLY A 198 -15.26 14.20 10.45
N LYS A 199 -14.08 14.79 10.68
CA LYS A 199 -13.19 15.28 9.62
C LYS A 199 -12.23 14.22 9.05
N GLN A 200 -12.08 13.10 9.74
CA GLN A 200 -11.08 12.09 9.37
C GLN A 200 -11.70 11.04 8.45
N LYS A 201 -10.97 10.69 7.40
CA LYS A 201 -11.26 9.54 6.55
C LYS A 201 -10.98 8.25 7.32
N LEU A 202 -11.78 7.21 7.06
CA LEU A 202 -11.59 5.87 7.58
C LEU A 202 -11.38 4.89 6.43
N ILE A 203 -10.24 4.21 6.43
CA ILE A 203 -9.89 3.17 5.47
C ILE A 203 -10.01 1.83 6.18
N LEU A 204 -11.11 1.11 5.96
CA LEU A 204 -11.46 -0.08 6.76
C LEU A 204 -11.85 -1.25 5.86
N HIS A 205 -11.55 -2.46 6.31
CA HIS A 205 -12.02 -3.68 5.64
C HIS A 205 -13.54 -3.73 5.63
N LEU A 206 -14.14 -3.93 4.46
CA LEU A 206 -15.58 -3.96 4.28
C LEU A 206 -15.98 -5.16 3.43
N SER A 207 -16.75 -6.07 4.02
CA SER A 207 -17.28 -7.27 3.35
C SER A 207 -16.21 -8.09 2.61
N GLU A 208 -15.11 -8.36 3.29
CA GLU A 208 -14.00 -9.18 2.76
C GLU A 208 -14.39 -10.68 2.76
N GLY A 209 -14.89 -11.13 1.62
CA GLY A 209 -15.32 -12.50 1.39
C GLY A 209 -16.48 -12.59 0.41
N THR A 210 -16.96 -13.80 0.17
CA THR A 210 -18.01 -14.13 -0.82
C THR A 210 -19.28 -14.69 -0.19
N ASP A 211 -19.28 -14.99 1.11
CA ASP A 211 -20.42 -15.55 1.82
C ASP A 211 -21.29 -14.49 2.51
N ASP A 212 -22.45 -14.93 3.01
CA ASP A 212 -23.39 -14.05 3.73
C ASP A 212 -22.75 -13.39 4.95
N ALA A 213 -21.81 -14.07 5.62
CA ALA A 213 -21.13 -13.51 6.78
C ALA A 213 -20.27 -12.31 6.40
N ALA A 214 -19.59 -12.34 5.24
CA ALA A 214 -18.92 -11.17 4.69
C ALA A 214 -19.92 -10.05 4.34
N ARG A 215 -20.97 -10.36 3.57
CA ARG A 215 -21.96 -9.36 3.14
C ARG A 215 -22.68 -8.67 4.31
N ASN A 216 -22.90 -9.40 5.41
CA ASN A 216 -23.53 -8.84 6.62
C ASN A 216 -22.77 -7.63 7.18
N HIS A 217 -21.47 -7.47 6.90
CA HIS A 217 -20.68 -6.31 7.33
C HIS A 217 -21.22 -5.01 6.69
N PHE A 218 -21.55 -5.07 5.41
CA PHE A 218 -22.19 -3.95 4.72
C PHE A 218 -23.62 -3.73 5.23
N LEU A 219 -24.41 -4.80 5.33
CA LEU A 219 -25.81 -4.70 5.77
C LEU A 219 -25.94 -4.19 7.21
N ALA A 220 -24.93 -4.40 8.06
CA ALA A 220 -24.89 -3.87 9.41
C ALA A 220 -24.71 -2.34 9.47
N LEU A 221 -24.32 -1.69 8.37
CA LEU A 221 -24.25 -0.24 8.28
C LEU A 221 -25.65 0.40 8.24
N GLU A 222 -26.69 -0.35 7.88
CA GLU A 222 -28.07 0.14 7.94
C GLU A 222 -28.55 0.16 9.40
N TYR A 223 -28.68 1.35 10.00
CA TYR A 223 -29.08 1.51 11.40
C TYR A 223 -30.59 1.73 11.57
N ALA A 224 -31.26 2.18 10.50
CA ALA A 224 -32.71 2.24 10.40
C ALA A 224 -33.07 2.07 8.92
N LYS A 225 -34.34 1.75 8.63
CA LYS A 225 -34.79 1.55 7.26
C LYS A 225 -34.36 2.71 6.35
N ASP A 226 -33.61 2.38 5.30
CA ASP A 226 -33.06 3.32 4.31
C ASP A 226 -32.13 4.40 4.92
N LYS A 227 -31.53 4.13 6.09
CA LYS A 227 -30.56 5.01 6.76
C LYS A 227 -29.27 4.26 7.05
N TRP A 228 -28.17 4.79 6.52
CA TRP A 228 -26.89 4.09 6.48
C TRP A 228 -25.79 4.85 7.20
N ALA A 229 -24.91 4.11 7.87
CA ALA A 229 -23.64 4.57 8.43
C ALA A 229 -22.57 4.63 7.32
N ILE A 230 -22.87 5.34 6.24
CA ILE A 230 -21.99 5.54 5.09
C ILE A 230 -21.93 7.05 4.85
N THR A 231 -20.71 7.55 4.65
CA THR A 231 -20.45 8.95 4.32
C THR A 231 -19.29 8.99 3.31
N PRO A 232 -18.98 10.16 2.72
CA PRO A 232 -17.76 10.35 1.93
C PRO A 232 -16.44 10.10 2.68
N ASN A 233 -16.49 9.84 3.99
CA ASN A 233 -15.32 9.51 4.79
C ASN A 233 -15.10 7.99 4.93
N LEU A 234 -15.99 7.14 4.43
CA LEU A 234 -15.81 5.68 4.45
C LEU A 234 -15.14 5.20 3.16
N ILE A 235 -13.93 4.66 3.31
CA ILE A 235 -13.15 3.99 2.26
C ILE A 235 -13.14 2.49 2.59
N GLY A 236 -13.89 1.69 1.83
CA GLY A 236 -14.04 0.25 2.03
C GLY A 236 -12.96 -0.56 1.31
N ILE A 237 -12.12 -1.25 2.05
CA ILE A 237 -11.13 -2.18 1.50
C ILE A 237 -11.84 -3.49 1.09
N HIS A 238 -11.43 -4.02 -0.06
CA HIS A 238 -11.90 -5.25 -0.71
C HIS A 238 -13.29 -5.18 -1.31
N CYS A 239 -14.33 -4.99 -0.50
CA CYS A 239 -15.73 -4.94 -0.94
C CYS A 239 -16.20 -6.17 -1.77
N VAL A 240 -15.62 -7.37 -1.53
CA VAL A 240 -15.91 -8.57 -2.33
C VAL A 240 -17.36 -9.03 -2.20
N GLY A 241 -17.92 -8.95 -0.98
CA GLY A 241 -19.26 -9.42 -0.69
C GLY A 241 -20.38 -8.47 -1.11
N LEU A 242 -20.06 -7.30 -1.67
CA LEU A 242 -21.06 -6.33 -2.12
C LEU A 242 -21.70 -6.80 -3.43
N THR A 243 -23.02 -6.71 -3.48
CA THR A 243 -23.83 -6.92 -4.68
C THR A 243 -24.00 -5.62 -5.46
N ASP A 244 -24.60 -5.70 -6.65
CA ASP A 244 -24.95 -4.52 -7.45
C ASP A 244 -25.79 -3.50 -6.68
N ALA A 245 -26.82 -3.97 -5.95
CA ALA A 245 -27.66 -3.12 -5.12
C ALA A 245 -26.89 -2.50 -3.95
N ASP A 246 -25.93 -3.23 -3.37
CA ASP A 246 -25.10 -2.72 -2.28
C ASP A 246 -24.15 -1.61 -2.81
N PHE A 247 -23.59 -1.76 -4.02
CA PHE A 247 -22.79 -0.71 -4.65
C PHE A 247 -23.59 0.55 -5.01
N ALA A 248 -24.86 0.39 -5.43
CA ALA A 248 -25.76 1.52 -5.65
C ALA A 248 -25.92 2.36 -4.37
N ILE A 249 -26.20 1.70 -3.24
CA ILE A 249 -26.33 2.33 -1.92
C ILE A 249 -24.99 2.95 -1.50
N PHE A 250 -23.88 2.22 -1.69
CA PHE A 250 -22.57 2.71 -1.31
C PHE A 250 -22.20 4.00 -2.04
N ALA A 251 -22.49 4.07 -3.35
CA ALA A 251 -22.31 5.27 -4.17
C ALA A 251 -23.26 6.41 -3.76
N GLU A 252 -24.54 6.12 -3.52
CA GLU A 252 -25.55 7.12 -3.11
C GLU A 252 -25.11 7.89 -1.86
N HIS A 253 -24.43 7.20 -0.92
CA HIS A 253 -23.92 7.80 0.32
C HIS A 253 -22.46 8.28 0.23
N GLY A 254 -21.85 8.24 -0.96
CA GLY A 254 -20.50 8.77 -1.23
C GLY A 254 -19.35 7.87 -0.79
N GLY A 255 -19.60 6.59 -0.51
CA GLY A 255 -18.56 5.62 -0.20
C GLY A 255 -17.60 5.39 -1.37
N SER A 256 -16.38 4.97 -1.06
CA SER A 256 -15.35 4.63 -2.05
C SER A 256 -14.63 3.35 -1.67
N MET A 257 -13.95 2.68 -2.61
CA MET A 257 -13.33 1.37 -2.35
C MET A 257 -11.85 1.29 -2.72
N VAL A 258 -11.11 0.44 -1.98
CA VAL A 258 -9.76 0.00 -2.35
C VAL A 258 -9.84 -1.45 -2.78
N TRP A 259 -9.50 -1.71 -4.04
CA TRP A 259 -9.57 -3.00 -4.69
C TRP A 259 -8.21 -3.70 -4.67
N SER A 260 -8.18 -4.94 -4.15
CA SER A 260 -6.99 -5.79 -4.06
C SER A 260 -7.25 -7.15 -4.73
N PRO A 261 -7.41 -7.17 -6.07
CA PRO A 261 -7.82 -8.36 -6.79
C PRO A 261 -6.93 -9.59 -6.57
N LEU A 262 -5.60 -9.45 -6.43
CA LEU A 262 -4.75 -10.65 -6.28
C LEU A 262 -5.09 -11.40 -4.98
N SER A 263 -5.11 -10.68 -3.87
CA SER A 263 -5.48 -11.21 -2.55
C SER A 263 -6.88 -11.81 -2.55
N ASN A 264 -7.86 -11.10 -3.14
CA ASN A 264 -9.23 -11.60 -3.20
C ASN A 264 -9.34 -12.91 -3.98
N LEU A 265 -8.71 -12.99 -5.15
CA LEU A 265 -8.73 -14.19 -5.97
C LEU A 265 -8.00 -15.35 -5.29
N LEU A 266 -6.89 -15.08 -4.63
CA LEU A 266 -6.08 -16.08 -3.95
C LEU A 266 -6.81 -16.66 -2.72
N LEU A 267 -7.46 -15.83 -1.92
CA LEU A 267 -8.15 -16.25 -0.69
C LEU A 267 -9.58 -16.76 -0.93
N TYR A 268 -10.33 -16.13 -1.84
CA TYR A 268 -11.78 -16.32 -1.99
C TYR A 268 -12.20 -16.83 -3.37
N GLY A 269 -11.29 -16.88 -4.35
CA GLY A 269 -11.56 -17.37 -5.70
C GLY A 269 -12.43 -16.43 -6.55
N LYS A 270 -12.79 -15.27 -5.99
CA LYS A 270 -13.54 -14.18 -6.62
C LYS A 270 -13.05 -12.85 -6.06
N THR A 271 -13.24 -11.79 -6.83
CA THR A 271 -12.97 -10.42 -6.40
C THR A 271 -14.25 -9.58 -6.49
N ALA A 272 -14.20 -8.33 -6.02
CA ALA A 272 -15.34 -7.40 -6.04
C ALA A 272 -15.97 -7.28 -7.43
N ASN A 273 -17.28 -7.04 -7.47
CA ASN A 273 -18.00 -6.77 -8.71
C ASN A 273 -17.64 -5.36 -9.24
N LEU A 274 -16.46 -5.26 -9.84
CA LEU A 274 -15.90 -4.02 -10.37
C LEU A 274 -16.84 -3.34 -11.38
N GLY A 275 -17.52 -4.12 -12.23
CA GLY A 275 -18.49 -3.59 -13.19
C GLY A 275 -19.63 -2.83 -12.52
N ALA A 276 -20.17 -3.36 -11.43
CA ALA A 276 -21.19 -2.67 -10.63
C ALA A 276 -20.63 -1.42 -9.94
N ALA A 277 -19.45 -1.51 -9.31
CA ALA A 277 -18.82 -0.37 -8.66
C ALA A 277 -18.63 0.82 -9.63
N ILE A 278 -18.09 0.55 -10.84
CA ILE A 278 -17.92 1.55 -11.90
C ILE A 278 -19.27 2.08 -12.39
N ALA A 279 -20.25 1.20 -12.63
CA ALA A 279 -21.57 1.59 -13.14
C ALA A 279 -22.32 2.53 -12.19
N HIS A 280 -22.15 2.36 -10.88
CA HIS A 280 -22.73 3.23 -9.86
C HIS A 280 -21.85 4.45 -9.51
N GLY A 281 -20.66 4.58 -10.09
CA GLY A 281 -19.76 5.72 -9.87
C GLY A 281 -19.01 5.68 -8.54
N VAL A 282 -18.81 4.51 -7.94
CA VAL A 282 -17.97 4.34 -6.74
C VAL A 282 -16.51 4.62 -7.10
N PRO A 283 -15.81 5.57 -6.44
CA PRO A 283 -14.39 5.75 -6.65
C PRO A 283 -13.60 4.50 -6.25
N VAL A 284 -12.68 4.07 -7.11
CA VAL A 284 -11.89 2.85 -6.92
C VAL A 284 -10.40 3.19 -6.92
N ALA A 285 -9.70 2.87 -5.83
CA ALA A 285 -8.23 2.83 -5.78
C ALA A 285 -7.74 1.38 -5.78
N LEU A 286 -6.44 1.17 -6.07
CA LEU A 286 -5.80 -0.14 -5.89
C LEU A 286 -4.99 -0.19 -4.58
N GLY A 287 -4.80 -1.40 -4.07
CA GLY A 287 -3.82 -1.65 -3.02
C GLY A 287 -3.30 -3.07 -3.11
N SER A 288 -1.98 -3.26 -2.90
CA SER A 288 -1.37 -4.57 -3.01
C SER A 288 -1.79 -5.53 -1.90
N ASP A 289 -2.44 -5.02 -0.84
CA ASP A 289 -2.70 -5.77 0.38
C ASP A 289 -1.35 -6.24 0.97
N TRP A 290 -1.31 -7.35 1.68
CA TRP A 290 -0.11 -7.96 2.25
C TRP A 290 0.59 -9.01 1.37
N ALA A 291 1.91 -9.12 1.54
CA ALA A 291 2.76 -10.05 0.78
C ALA A 291 2.38 -11.55 0.84
N PRO A 292 1.74 -12.09 1.90
CA PRO A 292 1.31 -13.49 1.93
C PRO A 292 0.19 -13.84 0.95
N SER A 293 -0.64 -12.91 0.48
CA SER A 293 -1.70 -13.24 -0.49
C SER A 293 -1.96 -12.20 -1.58
N GLY A 294 -1.47 -10.98 -1.40
CA GLY A 294 -1.55 -9.90 -2.37
C GLY A 294 -0.29 -9.75 -3.20
N SER A 295 -0.25 -8.70 -4.03
CA SER A 295 0.92 -8.41 -4.85
C SER A 295 2.08 -7.93 -3.99
N LYS A 296 3.29 -8.03 -4.55
CA LYS A 296 4.49 -7.54 -3.87
C LYS A 296 4.59 -6.00 -3.85
N ASN A 297 3.81 -5.32 -4.70
CA ASN A 297 3.67 -3.87 -4.83
C ASN A 297 2.52 -3.50 -5.82
N LEU A 298 2.25 -2.19 -5.99
CA LEU A 298 1.24 -1.66 -6.90
C LEU A 298 1.51 -1.92 -8.39
N LEU A 299 2.77 -2.03 -8.84
CA LEU A 299 3.07 -2.35 -10.24
C LEU A 299 2.49 -3.73 -10.57
N GLY A 300 2.75 -4.73 -9.72
CA GLY A 300 2.14 -6.06 -9.83
C GLY A 300 0.61 -6.01 -9.75
N GLU A 301 0.05 -5.22 -8.84
CA GLU A 301 -1.41 -5.12 -8.67
C GLU A 301 -2.10 -4.49 -9.88
N LEU A 302 -1.51 -3.49 -10.55
CA LEU A 302 -2.02 -2.90 -11.81
C LEU A 302 -2.20 -3.96 -12.89
N LYS A 303 -1.24 -4.88 -13.01
CA LYS A 303 -1.27 -6.00 -13.98
C LYS A 303 -2.38 -6.98 -13.66
N VAL A 304 -2.54 -7.33 -12.38
CA VAL A 304 -3.65 -8.19 -11.93
C VAL A 304 -4.99 -7.49 -12.14
N ALA A 305 -5.09 -6.20 -11.84
CA ALA A 305 -6.29 -5.40 -12.04
C ALA A 305 -6.71 -5.35 -13.52
N LYS A 306 -5.78 -5.11 -14.45
CA LYS A 306 -6.05 -5.15 -15.90
C LYS A 306 -6.60 -6.51 -16.34
N LEU A 307 -5.99 -7.60 -15.88
CA LEU A 307 -6.43 -8.96 -16.19
C LEU A 307 -7.80 -9.28 -15.57
N ALA A 308 -8.01 -8.96 -14.29
CA ALA A 308 -9.26 -9.21 -13.58
C ALA A 308 -10.43 -8.41 -14.17
N ALA A 309 -10.20 -7.14 -14.53
CA ALA A 309 -11.19 -6.31 -15.21
C ALA A 309 -11.57 -6.89 -16.58
N THR A 310 -10.57 -7.32 -17.37
CA THR A 310 -10.79 -7.98 -18.66
C THR A 310 -11.61 -9.26 -18.50
N GLY A 311 -11.24 -10.13 -17.54
CA GLY A 311 -11.96 -11.37 -17.26
C GLY A 311 -13.39 -11.16 -16.77
N ALA A 312 -13.66 -10.02 -16.11
CA ALA A 312 -15.00 -9.62 -15.68
C ALA A 312 -15.81 -8.90 -16.77
N GLY A 313 -15.22 -8.59 -17.92
CA GLY A 313 -15.84 -7.76 -18.96
C GLY A 313 -16.06 -6.30 -18.53
N ALA A 314 -15.34 -5.83 -17.51
CA ALA A 314 -15.40 -4.44 -17.06
C ALA A 314 -14.61 -3.55 -18.04
N THR A 315 -15.16 -2.39 -18.38
CA THR A 315 -14.48 -1.42 -19.26
C THR A 315 -13.63 -0.49 -18.42
N LEU A 316 -12.31 -0.73 -18.40
CA LEU A 316 -11.31 0.18 -17.84
C LEU A 316 -10.30 0.56 -18.93
N THR A 317 -10.05 1.86 -19.09
CA THR A 317 -8.97 2.37 -19.92
C THR A 317 -7.63 2.34 -19.16
N GLY A 318 -6.51 2.48 -19.88
CA GLY A 318 -5.20 2.65 -19.24
C GLY A 318 -5.16 3.86 -18.30
N SER A 319 -5.77 4.98 -18.71
CA SER A 319 -5.90 6.17 -17.86
C SER A 319 -6.71 5.92 -16.59
N ASP A 320 -7.74 5.07 -16.64
CA ASP A 320 -8.52 4.73 -15.45
C ASP A 320 -7.65 3.95 -14.46
N LEU A 321 -6.93 2.93 -14.93
CA LEU A 321 -6.02 2.12 -14.09
C LEU A 321 -4.93 2.98 -13.44
N VAL A 322 -4.29 3.88 -14.19
CA VAL A 322 -3.27 4.79 -13.64
C VAL A 322 -3.89 5.76 -12.63
N ALA A 323 -5.14 6.21 -12.84
CA ALA A 323 -5.84 7.04 -11.88
C ALA A 323 -6.09 6.34 -10.55
N MET A 324 -6.40 5.03 -10.58
CA MET A 324 -6.61 4.22 -9.37
C MET A 324 -5.39 4.13 -8.44
N VAL A 325 -4.19 4.50 -8.92
CA VAL A 325 -2.95 4.54 -8.13
C VAL A 325 -2.35 5.95 -8.01
N THR A 326 -3.03 6.99 -8.51
CA THR A 326 -2.55 8.38 -8.48
C THR A 326 -3.65 9.35 -8.04
N SER A 327 -4.41 9.92 -8.98
CA SER A 327 -5.38 10.99 -8.72
C SER A 327 -6.58 10.53 -7.88
N THR A 328 -7.03 9.28 -8.07
CA THR A 328 -8.21 8.74 -7.37
C THR A 328 -7.97 8.57 -5.87
N PRO A 329 -6.92 7.86 -5.41
CA PRO A 329 -6.63 7.75 -3.98
C PRO A 329 -6.29 9.12 -3.34
N ALA A 330 -5.66 10.05 -4.06
CA ALA A 330 -5.48 11.42 -3.57
C ALA A 330 -6.82 12.10 -3.28
N ALA A 331 -7.79 12.02 -4.19
CA ALA A 331 -9.13 12.58 -4.00
C ALA A 331 -9.91 11.88 -2.88
N MET A 332 -9.78 10.55 -2.74
CA MET A 332 -10.41 9.80 -1.65
C MET A 332 -9.93 10.27 -0.27
N LEU A 333 -8.65 10.63 -0.17
CA LEU A 333 -8.05 11.19 1.04
C LEU A 333 -8.36 12.69 1.26
N GLY A 334 -8.88 13.40 0.25
CA GLY A 334 -9.04 14.85 0.26
C GLY A 334 -7.72 15.60 0.03
N TRP A 335 -6.78 14.98 -0.69
CA TRP A 335 -5.43 15.48 -0.98
C TRP A 335 -5.28 15.93 -2.44
N GLU A 336 -6.35 15.94 -3.24
CA GLU A 336 -6.32 16.21 -4.68
C GLU A 336 -5.78 17.61 -5.02
N GLN A 337 -5.83 18.58 -4.10
CA GLN A 337 -5.21 19.89 -4.29
C GLN A 337 -3.70 19.89 -4.11
N HIS A 338 -3.11 18.80 -3.59
CA HIS A 338 -1.71 18.75 -3.18
C HIS A 338 -0.93 17.57 -3.78
N LEU A 339 -1.60 16.47 -4.14
CA LEU A 339 -1.00 15.22 -4.61
C LEU A 339 -1.87 14.53 -5.68
N GLY A 340 -1.34 13.46 -6.28
CA GLY A 340 -2.06 12.59 -7.21
C GLY A 340 -2.01 13.06 -8.68
N SER A 341 -1.47 14.24 -8.95
CA SER A 341 -1.22 14.75 -10.30
C SER A 341 0.00 15.69 -10.33
N LEU A 342 0.60 15.85 -11.51
CA LEU A 342 1.70 16.76 -11.77
C LEU A 342 1.16 18.12 -12.24
N GLU A 343 0.86 19.00 -11.28
CA GLU A 343 0.33 20.35 -11.55
C GLU A 343 1.10 21.39 -10.73
N ALA A 344 1.22 22.61 -11.25
CA ALA A 344 1.86 23.70 -10.54
C ALA A 344 1.18 23.95 -9.18
N GLY A 345 1.98 24.14 -8.12
CA GLY A 345 1.51 24.32 -6.75
C GLY A 345 1.28 23.02 -5.96
N LYS A 346 1.23 21.86 -6.62
CA LYS A 346 1.18 20.55 -5.95
C LYS A 346 2.57 20.11 -5.49
N ARG A 347 2.62 19.12 -4.60
CA ARG A 347 3.88 18.52 -4.15
C ARG A 347 4.53 17.74 -5.29
N CYS A 348 5.84 17.79 -5.35
CA CYS A 348 6.63 17.08 -6.36
C CYS A 348 6.86 15.62 -5.94
N ASP A 349 5.77 14.86 -5.90
CA ASP A 349 5.80 13.41 -5.80
C ASP A 349 5.70 12.82 -7.20
N LEU A 350 6.79 12.22 -7.66
CA LEU A 350 6.85 11.70 -9.02
C LEU A 350 7.67 10.43 -9.11
N ILE A 351 7.39 9.68 -10.18
CA ILE A 351 8.23 8.61 -10.65
C ILE A 351 8.61 8.84 -12.10
N VAL A 352 9.75 8.29 -12.48
CA VAL A 352 10.18 8.16 -13.87
C VAL A 352 10.24 6.68 -14.18
N VAL A 353 9.47 6.27 -15.19
CA VAL A 353 9.45 4.91 -15.72
C VAL A 353 10.14 4.92 -17.07
N ASP A 354 11.13 4.06 -17.26
CA ASP A 354 11.84 3.90 -18.52
C ASP A 354 10.88 3.43 -19.62
N GLY A 355 11.06 3.99 -20.82
CA GLY A 355 10.27 3.64 -21.99
C GLY A 355 9.13 4.61 -22.32
N ALA A 356 8.64 4.45 -23.54
CA ALA A 356 7.57 5.24 -24.12
C ALA A 356 6.69 4.39 -25.05
N SER A 357 5.84 3.53 -24.49
CA SER A 357 4.83 2.79 -25.26
C SER A 357 3.91 3.73 -26.05
N GLN A 358 3.24 3.25 -27.09
CA GLN A 358 2.35 4.09 -27.90
C GLN A 358 1.21 4.69 -27.06
N ASP A 359 0.52 3.87 -26.27
CA ASP A 359 -0.34 4.36 -25.21
C ASP A 359 0.54 4.79 -24.02
N PRO A 360 0.49 6.05 -23.57
CA PRO A 360 1.34 6.51 -22.48
C PRO A 360 1.08 5.81 -21.15
N TYR A 361 -0.15 5.36 -20.88
CA TYR A 361 -0.51 4.71 -19.62
C TYR A 361 0.00 3.28 -19.54
N ASP A 362 0.10 2.58 -20.68
CA ASP A 362 0.65 1.22 -20.73
C ASP A 362 2.11 1.18 -20.25
N THR A 363 2.88 2.27 -20.38
CA THR A 363 4.25 2.33 -19.84
C THR A 363 4.29 2.08 -18.34
N LEU A 364 3.34 2.64 -17.57
CA LEU A 364 3.28 2.37 -16.13
C LEU A 364 2.61 1.03 -15.83
N ILE A 365 1.56 0.67 -16.56
CA ILE A 365 0.81 -0.57 -16.29
C ILE A 365 1.67 -1.81 -16.55
N GLU A 366 2.56 -1.76 -17.55
CA GLU A 366 3.42 -2.90 -17.91
C GLU A 366 4.76 -2.89 -17.15
N ALA A 367 5.11 -1.77 -16.52
CA ALA A 367 6.36 -1.60 -15.79
C ALA A 367 6.53 -2.59 -14.64
N ASN A 368 7.79 -2.89 -14.35
CA ASN A 368 8.25 -3.58 -13.16
C ASN A 368 9.37 -2.75 -12.49
N GLU A 369 9.89 -3.22 -11.36
CA GLU A 369 10.90 -2.47 -10.58
C GLU A 369 12.20 -2.17 -11.37
N SER A 370 12.53 -2.97 -12.40
CA SER A 370 13.68 -2.70 -13.28
C SER A 370 13.50 -1.47 -14.15
N ASP A 371 12.25 -1.07 -14.41
CA ASP A 371 11.91 0.04 -15.30
C ASP A 371 11.84 1.37 -14.53
N LEU A 372 11.91 1.34 -13.20
CA LEU A 372 11.90 2.56 -12.38
C LEU A 372 13.27 3.23 -12.42
N ALA A 373 13.30 4.40 -13.05
CA ALA A 373 14.51 5.19 -13.25
C ALA A 373 14.76 6.18 -12.11
N LEU A 374 13.69 6.72 -11.52
CA LEU A 374 13.72 7.68 -10.41
C LEU A 374 12.41 7.65 -9.64
N VAL A 375 12.48 7.76 -8.31
CA VAL A 375 11.35 8.05 -7.42
C VAL A 375 11.71 9.24 -6.55
N ALA A 376 10.84 10.24 -6.53
CA ALA A 376 11.01 11.45 -5.73
C ALA A 376 9.77 11.73 -4.90
N ILE A 377 10.00 12.21 -3.68
CA ILE A 377 8.96 12.60 -2.72
C ILE A 377 9.27 14.01 -2.28
N ASN A 378 8.30 14.93 -2.40
CA ASN A 378 8.52 16.37 -2.16
C ASN A 378 9.78 16.88 -2.89
N GLY A 379 9.97 16.50 -4.16
CA GLY A 379 11.10 16.93 -4.99
C GLY A 379 12.47 16.42 -4.54
N ILE A 380 12.53 15.55 -3.52
CA ILE A 380 13.75 14.91 -3.04
C ILE A 380 13.85 13.54 -3.73
N PRO A 381 14.88 13.31 -4.58
CA PRO A 381 15.14 12.00 -5.15
C PRO A 381 15.43 10.99 -4.03
N ARG A 382 14.61 9.94 -3.90
CA ARG A 382 14.71 8.91 -2.85
C ARG A 382 15.42 7.66 -3.33
N CYS A 383 15.16 7.23 -4.56
CA CYS A 383 15.90 6.17 -5.20
C CYS A 383 15.91 6.37 -6.72
N GLY A 384 16.93 5.85 -7.40
CA GLY A 384 16.98 5.89 -8.86
C GLY A 384 18.19 5.18 -9.44
N THR A 385 18.29 5.21 -10.76
CA THR A 385 19.47 4.72 -11.49
C THR A 385 20.69 5.58 -11.15
N ALA A 386 21.88 4.99 -11.19
CA ALA A 386 23.11 5.74 -10.95
C ALA A 386 23.29 6.93 -11.92
N SER A 387 22.80 6.81 -13.16
CA SER A 387 22.87 7.88 -14.16
C SER A 387 22.03 9.10 -13.78
N ILE A 388 20.76 8.91 -13.39
CA ILE A 388 19.90 10.02 -13.02
C ILE A 388 20.33 10.63 -11.68
N MET A 389 20.64 9.78 -10.69
CA MET A 389 21.02 10.24 -9.34
C MET A 389 22.31 11.07 -9.35
N SER A 390 23.31 10.68 -10.15
CA SER A 390 24.56 11.46 -10.30
C SER A 390 24.34 12.82 -10.98
N GLN A 391 23.44 12.92 -11.96
CA GLN A 391 23.07 14.20 -12.58
C GLN A 391 22.32 15.12 -11.60
N LEU A 392 21.60 14.55 -10.65
CA LEU A 392 20.97 15.25 -9.53
C LEU A 392 21.96 15.59 -8.40
N GLY A 393 23.25 15.26 -8.56
CA GLY A 393 24.29 15.53 -7.57
C GLY A 393 24.25 14.63 -6.35
N LEU A 394 23.54 13.49 -6.42
CA LEU A 394 23.37 12.56 -5.31
C LEU A 394 24.22 11.31 -5.54
N ALA A 395 25.17 11.08 -4.63
CA ALA A 395 25.89 9.82 -4.55
C ALA A 395 25.07 8.70 -3.86
N GLY A 396 24.02 9.09 -3.12
CA GLY A 396 23.25 8.23 -2.23
C GLY A 396 23.95 7.98 -0.90
N ASP A 397 23.15 7.62 0.11
CA ASP A 397 23.63 7.14 1.41
C ASP A 397 23.93 5.64 1.38
N ASP A 398 23.28 4.93 0.44
CA ASP A 398 23.35 3.48 0.30
C ASP A 398 23.03 3.06 -1.14
N GLU A 399 23.15 1.76 -1.43
CA GLU A 399 22.85 1.19 -2.73
C GLU A 399 22.25 -0.21 -2.64
N THR A 400 21.54 -0.58 -3.70
CA THR A 400 21.08 -1.95 -3.92
C THR A 400 21.12 -2.29 -5.41
N THR A 401 20.66 -3.48 -5.77
CA THR A 401 20.53 -3.92 -7.16
C THR A 401 19.10 -4.31 -7.45
N VAL A 402 18.61 -3.97 -8.64
CA VAL A 402 17.33 -4.42 -9.17
C VAL A 402 17.57 -4.97 -10.57
N ALA A 403 17.22 -6.24 -10.81
CA ALA A 403 17.51 -6.95 -12.06
C ALA A 403 19.00 -6.85 -12.47
N GLY A 404 19.89 -6.94 -11.48
CA GLY A 404 21.35 -6.82 -11.65
C GLY A 404 21.85 -5.40 -11.94
N GLN A 405 20.97 -4.40 -12.03
CA GLN A 405 21.35 -2.99 -12.23
C GLN A 405 21.41 -2.25 -10.91
N LYS A 406 22.46 -1.45 -10.72
CA LYS A 406 22.64 -0.63 -9.51
C LYS A 406 21.51 0.39 -9.34
N ARG A 407 21.02 0.51 -8.12
CA ARG A 407 20.11 1.56 -7.64
C ARG A 407 20.77 2.32 -6.51
N VAL A 408 20.78 3.64 -6.63
CA VAL A 408 21.32 4.56 -5.63
C VAL A 408 20.16 4.99 -4.72
N LEU A 409 20.37 4.95 -3.41
CA LEU A 409 19.35 5.24 -2.40
C LEU A 409 19.75 6.48 -1.60
N ASN A 410 18.81 7.40 -1.44
CA ASN A 410 18.93 8.57 -0.59
C ASN A 410 18.02 8.38 0.63
N LEU A 411 18.61 7.83 1.68
CA LEU A 411 17.93 7.37 2.89
C LEU A 411 17.86 8.45 3.97
N ALA A 412 18.60 9.55 3.82
CA ALA A 412 18.59 10.67 4.73
C ALA A 412 17.22 11.37 4.71
N GLN A 413 16.63 11.52 5.90
CA GLN A 413 15.36 12.21 6.08
C GLN A 413 15.35 12.89 7.44
N ALA A 414 15.28 14.22 7.45
CA ALA A 414 15.48 15.02 8.67
C ALA A 414 14.48 14.71 9.80
N SER A 415 13.30 14.20 9.45
CA SER A 415 12.25 13.83 10.40
C SER A 415 12.07 12.32 10.58
N ALA A 416 12.96 11.49 10.03
CA ALA A 416 12.88 10.05 10.19
C ALA A 416 13.05 9.65 11.66
N ASP A 417 12.48 8.50 12.01
CA ASP A 417 12.74 7.88 13.30
C ASP A 417 14.24 7.50 13.37
N PRO A 418 15.00 7.98 14.38
CA PRO A 418 16.44 7.74 14.46
C PRO A 418 16.81 6.24 14.47
N SER A 419 15.92 5.38 14.94
CA SER A 419 16.15 3.94 14.97
C SER A 419 16.15 3.31 13.58
N VAL A 420 15.36 3.86 12.64
CA VAL A 420 15.25 3.39 11.24
C VAL A 420 16.30 4.07 10.37
N GLU A 421 16.55 5.38 10.59
CA GLU A 421 17.51 6.18 9.85
C GLU A 421 18.90 5.51 9.79
N ALA A 422 19.35 4.94 10.91
CA ALA A 422 20.66 4.32 11.05
C ALA A 422 20.82 2.95 10.34
N VAL A 423 19.75 2.36 9.79
CA VAL A 423 19.77 1.01 9.22
C VAL A 423 20.09 1.06 7.72
N SER A 424 21.28 0.58 7.35
CA SER A 424 21.67 0.37 5.94
C SER A 424 20.99 -0.87 5.32
N VAL A 425 20.99 -0.97 3.99
CA VAL A 425 20.51 -2.13 3.24
C VAL A 425 21.23 -3.40 3.70
N ALA A 426 22.55 -3.35 3.84
CA ALA A 426 23.34 -4.51 4.26
C ALA A 426 22.99 -4.97 5.69
N GLN A 427 22.82 -4.02 6.61
CA GLN A 427 22.40 -4.32 8.00
C GLN A 427 20.99 -4.89 8.04
N MET A 428 20.05 -4.27 7.32
CA MET A 428 18.67 -4.72 7.19
C MET A 428 18.60 -6.17 6.70
N VAL A 429 19.25 -6.49 5.57
CA VAL A 429 19.27 -7.86 5.02
C VAL A 429 19.87 -8.84 6.02
N SER A 430 20.98 -8.47 6.68
CA SER A 430 21.64 -9.33 7.67
C SER A 430 20.73 -9.63 8.87
N ILE A 431 20.10 -8.59 9.45
CA ILE A 431 19.21 -8.71 10.62
C ILE A 431 18.01 -9.58 10.29
N LEU A 432 17.32 -9.28 9.17
CA LEU A 432 16.12 -10.01 8.79
C LEU A 432 16.39 -11.46 8.40
N THR A 433 17.49 -11.72 7.67
CA THR A 433 17.91 -13.09 7.32
C THR A 433 18.21 -13.91 8.57
N ALA A 434 18.92 -13.33 9.53
CA ALA A 434 19.23 -13.99 10.79
C ALA A 434 17.98 -14.26 11.63
N ALA A 435 17.08 -13.27 11.74
CA ALA A 435 15.84 -13.38 12.51
C ALA A 435 14.90 -14.44 11.93
N LEU A 436 14.65 -14.41 10.61
CA LEU A 436 13.80 -15.39 9.92
C LEU A 436 14.42 -16.80 9.93
N GLY A 437 15.74 -16.92 9.76
CA GLY A 437 16.44 -18.20 9.80
C GLY A 437 16.50 -18.84 11.20
N ALA A 438 16.37 -18.04 12.26
CA ALA A 438 16.37 -18.52 13.65
C ALA A 438 15.00 -19.03 14.15
N LEU A 439 13.93 -18.81 13.39
CA LEU A 439 12.59 -19.29 13.70
C LEU A 439 12.58 -20.82 13.86
N GLY A 440 11.91 -21.33 14.90
CA GLY A 440 11.81 -22.78 15.15
C GLY A 440 12.98 -23.41 15.91
N SER A 441 14.01 -22.64 16.31
CA SER A 441 15.11 -23.16 17.13
C SER A 441 14.71 -23.41 18.60
N THR A 442 15.27 -24.46 19.23
CA THR A 442 14.93 -24.91 20.61
C THR A 442 15.44 -24.01 21.72
N THR A 443 16.11 -22.91 21.38
CA THR A 443 16.53 -21.86 22.32
C THR A 443 15.68 -20.65 22.02
N PRO A 444 14.51 -20.48 22.66
CA PRO A 444 13.75 -19.28 22.49
C PRO A 444 14.57 -18.16 23.13
N LYS A 445 15.19 -17.30 22.33
CA LYS A 445 15.13 -15.88 22.69
C LYS A 445 13.71 -15.44 22.38
N VAL A 446 12.74 -15.90 23.19
CA VAL A 446 11.53 -15.11 23.35
C VAL A 446 12.08 -13.77 23.83
N ALA A 447 11.95 -12.74 22.99
CA ALA A 447 12.27 -11.38 23.38
C ALA A 447 11.66 -11.18 24.78
N ALA A 448 12.45 -10.69 25.73
CA ALA A 448 11.93 -10.38 27.05
C ALA A 448 10.65 -9.54 26.84
N PRO A 449 9.58 -9.79 27.62
CA PRO A 449 8.40 -8.95 27.51
C PRO A 449 8.85 -7.48 27.56
N PRO A 450 8.28 -6.61 26.71
CA PRO A 450 8.68 -5.21 26.65
C PRO A 450 8.76 -4.66 28.07
N SER A 451 9.80 -3.88 28.37
CA SER A 451 9.87 -3.16 29.65
C SER A 451 8.54 -2.43 29.84
N SER A 452 8.00 -2.35 31.07
CA SER A 452 6.69 -1.74 31.33
C SER A 452 6.57 -0.38 30.61
N GLY A 453 5.71 -0.29 29.60
CA GLY A 453 5.60 0.88 28.70
C GLY A 453 6.26 0.76 27.32
N GLY A 454 6.76 -0.43 26.94
CA GLY A 454 7.38 -0.68 25.63
C GLY A 454 6.37 -0.73 24.48
N PHE A 455 6.85 -0.39 23.30
CA PHE A 455 6.08 -0.35 22.06
C PHE A 455 6.46 -1.55 21.20
N VAL A 456 5.47 -2.28 20.70
CA VAL A 456 5.66 -3.40 19.76
C VAL A 456 5.00 -3.08 18.43
N LEU A 457 5.45 -3.74 17.36
CA LEU A 457 4.87 -3.57 16.04
C LEU A 457 3.38 -3.93 16.06
N ALA A 458 2.50 -3.00 15.68
CA ALA A 458 1.08 -3.25 15.59
C ALA A 458 0.82 -4.12 14.36
N VAL A 459 0.75 -5.43 14.58
CA VAL A 459 0.54 -6.44 13.55
C VAL A 459 -0.88 -6.98 13.68
N ASP A 460 -1.70 -6.74 12.65
CA ASP A 460 -3.11 -7.15 12.61
C ASP A 460 -3.27 -8.64 12.93
N GLY A 461 -4.14 -8.96 13.90
CA GLY A 461 -4.45 -10.34 14.29
C GLY A 461 -3.38 -11.08 15.10
N VAL A 462 -2.27 -10.42 15.46
CA VAL A 462 -1.15 -11.00 16.23
C VAL A 462 -0.94 -10.31 17.58
N ILE A 463 -1.23 -9.00 17.65
CA ILE A 463 -1.12 -8.21 18.86
C ILE A 463 -2.47 -7.52 19.11
N ASP A 464 -3.10 -7.84 20.24
CA ASP A 464 -4.31 -7.14 20.68
C ASP A 464 -3.93 -5.76 21.22
N ASN A 465 -4.41 -4.72 20.55
CA ASN A 465 -4.22 -3.31 20.90
C ASN A 465 -5.57 -2.58 21.04
N HIS A 466 -6.68 -3.32 21.18
CA HIS A 466 -8.05 -2.80 21.23
C HIS A 466 -8.48 -1.96 20.01
N MET A 467 -7.77 -2.11 18.89
CA MET A 467 -8.07 -1.50 17.61
C MET A 467 -8.44 -2.59 16.60
N SER A 468 -9.42 -2.30 15.73
CA SER A 468 -9.87 -3.20 14.68
C SER A 468 -9.73 -2.56 13.30
N SER A 469 -9.36 -3.37 12.31
CA SER A 469 -9.32 -2.97 10.90
C SER A 469 -10.70 -2.87 10.24
N ARG A 470 -11.78 -3.09 11.00
CA ARG A 470 -13.20 -2.96 10.58
C ARG A 470 -14.15 -2.78 11.78
N PRO A 471 -15.34 -2.22 11.59
CA PRO A 471 -16.33 -2.18 12.65
C PRO A 471 -17.00 -3.57 12.85
N HIS A 472 -17.31 -3.92 14.09
CA HIS A 472 -17.95 -5.20 14.47
C HIS A 472 -19.45 -5.00 14.79
N LEU A 473 -20.15 -4.32 13.88
CA LEU A 473 -21.54 -3.87 14.06
C LEU A 473 -22.51 -5.06 14.16
N PRO A 474 -23.54 -5.01 15.01
CA PRO A 474 -24.53 -6.07 15.09
C PRO A 474 -25.45 -6.06 13.85
N TYR A 475 -25.52 -7.17 13.12
CA TYR A 475 -26.54 -7.43 12.12
C TYR A 475 -27.54 -8.46 12.65
N LYS A 476 -28.83 -8.10 12.70
CA LYS A 476 -29.91 -8.95 13.27
C LYS A 476 -29.57 -9.47 14.69
N GLY A 477 -28.92 -8.62 15.49
CA GLY A 477 -28.54 -8.94 16.88
C GLY A 477 -27.28 -9.78 17.04
N VAL A 478 -26.54 -10.05 15.97
CA VAL A 478 -25.26 -10.78 15.99
C VAL A 478 -24.14 -9.85 15.52
N PRO A 479 -23.09 -9.61 16.33
CA PRO A 479 -21.92 -8.85 15.90
C PRO A 479 -21.32 -9.44 14.62
N THR A 480 -21.04 -8.59 13.64
CA THR A 480 -20.25 -8.97 12.46
C THR A 480 -18.80 -9.25 12.88
N GLY A 481 -18.14 -10.22 12.26
CA GLY A 481 -16.76 -10.63 12.57
C GLY A 481 -16.66 -11.90 13.44
N PRO A 482 -15.45 -12.28 13.89
CA PRO A 482 -15.23 -13.55 14.57
C PRO A 482 -16.00 -13.60 15.88
N SER A 483 -16.76 -14.68 16.09
CA SER A 483 -17.37 -14.93 17.40
C SER A 483 -16.26 -15.13 18.43
N SER A 484 -16.27 -14.38 19.53
CA SER A 484 -15.31 -14.47 20.65
C SER A 484 -15.31 -15.81 21.39
N ARG A 485 -16.03 -16.84 20.90
CA ARG A 485 -16.02 -18.19 21.48
C ARG A 485 -14.93 -19.03 20.84
N PRO A 486 -13.85 -19.39 21.57
CA PRO A 486 -12.91 -20.39 21.09
C PRO A 486 -13.64 -21.71 20.87
N THR A 487 -13.57 -22.26 19.65
CA THR A 487 -14.05 -23.61 19.38
C THR A 487 -13.19 -24.60 20.17
N ALA A 488 -13.83 -25.44 20.99
CA ALA A 488 -13.20 -26.39 21.92
C ALA A 488 -12.34 -27.49 21.25
N THR A 489 -12.14 -27.44 19.94
CA THR A 489 -11.41 -28.43 19.13
C THR A 489 -10.31 -27.78 18.27
N ALA A 490 -9.68 -26.71 18.78
CA ALA A 490 -8.55 -26.07 18.10
C ALA A 490 -7.40 -27.08 17.90
N ALA A 491 -6.98 -27.27 16.64
CA ALA A 491 -5.77 -28.02 16.35
C ALA A 491 -4.57 -27.29 16.98
N LYS A 492 -3.62 -28.06 17.54
CA LYS A 492 -2.39 -27.45 18.06
C LYS A 492 -1.66 -26.73 16.91
N PRO A 493 -1.22 -25.48 17.10
CA PRO A 493 -0.46 -24.77 16.07
C PRO A 493 0.79 -25.57 15.69
N ARG A 494 1.12 -25.57 14.39
CA ARG A 494 2.39 -26.15 13.94
C ARG A 494 3.56 -25.34 14.51
N PRO A 495 4.67 -25.99 14.88
CA PRO A 495 5.86 -25.29 15.36
C PRO A 495 6.41 -24.39 14.27
N LEU A 496 7.02 -23.27 14.66
CA LEU A 496 7.66 -22.36 13.72
C LEU A 496 8.80 -23.08 12.99
N ILE A 497 9.06 -22.66 11.76
CA ILE A 497 10.16 -23.14 10.92
C ILE A 497 11.02 -21.96 10.49
N PRO A 498 12.31 -22.17 10.17
CA PRO A 498 13.11 -21.17 9.51
C PRO A 498 12.44 -20.69 8.23
N LEU A 499 12.45 -19.39 8.01
CA LEU A 499 11.96 -18.76 6.78
C LEU A 499 13.11 -18.08 6.04
N THR A 500 12.94 -17.93 4.73
CA THR A 500 13.88 -17.19 3.88
C THR A 500 13.33 -15.79 3.65
N LEU A 501 14.19 -14.79 3.75
CA LEU A 501 13.85 -13.42 3.36
C LEU A 501 13.73 -13.33 1.84
N ASP A 502 12.60 -12.86 1.33
CA ASP A 502 12.44 -12.54 -0.08
C ASP A 502 13.37 -11.36 -0.48
N PRO A 503 13.90 -11.35 -1.72
CA PRO A 503 14.52 -10.16 -2.30
C PRO A 503 13.65 -8.91 -2.18
N LEU A 504 14.27 -7.72 -2.23
CA LEU A 504 13.55 -6.44 -2.15
C LEU A 504 12.55 -6.24 -3.30
N THR A 505 12.78 -6.83 -4.47
CA THR A 505 11.91 -6.66 -5.63
C THR A 505 11.32 -8.00 -6.07
N ALA A 506 10.15 -7.96 -6.68
CA ALA A 506 9.55 -9.13 -7.29
C ALA A 506 10.39 -9.63 -8.47
N VAL A 507 10.98 -8.73 -9.25
CA VAL A 507 11.80 -9.07 -10.43
C VAL A 507 13.05 -9.88 -10.08
N ASP A 508 13.60 -9.66 -8.89
CA ASP A 508 14.72 -10.44 -8.36
C ASP A 508 14.26 -11.74 -7.65
N ASN A 509 12.96 -12.03 -7.61
CA ASN A 509 12.37 -13.19 -6.96
C ASN A 509 11.65 -14.13 -7.96
N PRO A 510 12.38 -14.95 -8.74
CA PRO A 510 11.77 -15.90 -9.66
C PRO A 510 10.86 -16.93 -8.96
N ALA A 511 11.17 -17.28 -7.71
CA ALA A 511 10.37 -18.22 -6.92
C ALA A 511 8.97 -17.69 -6.63
N TYR A 512 8.80 -16.38 -6.44
CA TYR A 512 7.49 -15.74 -6.29
C TYR A 512 6.61 -15.96 -7.52
N PHE A 513 7.13 -15.70 -8.73
CA PHE A 513 6.38 -15.91 -9.96
C PHE A 513 6.08 -17.38 -10.22
N ASP A 514 7.02 -18.27 -9.90
CA ASP A 514 6.78 -19.71 -10.02
C ASP A 514 5.72 -20.18 -9.03
N GLN A 515 5.70 -19.64 -7.81
CA GLN A 515 4.64 -19.95 -6.85
C GLN A 515 3.27 -19.47 -7.33
N LEU A 516 3.15 -18.24 -7.85
CA LEU A 516 1.90 -17.73 -8.41
C LEU A 516 1.34 -18.64 -9.53
N LYS A 517 2.20 -19.13 -10.43
CA LYS A 517 1.79 -20.06 -11.50
C LYS A 517 1.22 -21.37 -11.00
N HIS A 518 1.62 -21.81 -9.81
CA HIS A 518 1.18 -23.07 -9.22
C HIS A 518 0.14 -22.87 -8.12
N GLU A 519 -0.29 -21.63 -7.88
CA GLU A 519 -1.27 -21.32 -6.86
C GLU A 519 -2.66 -21.83 -7.29
N ARG A 520 -3.17 -22.80 -6.55
CA ARG A 520 -4.36 -23.58 -6.96
C ARG A 520 -5.62 -22.72 -7.02
N ASN A 521 -5.68 -21.70 -6.18
CA ASN A 521 -6.85 -20.84 -6.01
C ASN A 521 -6.95 -19.75 -7.09
N LEU A 522 -5.85 -19.38 -7.73
CA LEU A 522 -5.86 -18.33 -8.73
C LEU A 522 -6.55 -18.78 -10.03
N PRO A 523 -7.36 -17.95 -10.68
CA PRO A 523 -7.88 -18.24 -12.01
C PRO A 523 -6.75 -18.43 -13.03
N GLU A 524 -7.00 -19.26 -14.05
CA GLU A 524 -6.06 -19.54 -15.13
C GLU A 524 -5.54 -18.25 -15.80
N LEU A 525 -6.43 -17.29 -16.07
CA LEU A 525 -6.06 -15.98 -16.62
C LEU A 525 -4.97 -15.25 -15.82
N ILE A 526 -4.99 -15.36 -14.48
CA ILE A 526 -3.99 -14.74 -13.62
C ILE A 526 -2.70 -15.56 -13.59
N ARG A 527 -2.81 -16.90 -13.53
CA ARG A 527 -1.64 -17.80 -13.53
C ARG A 527 -0.85 -17.74 -14.83
N GLU A 528 -1.55 -17.66 -15.96
CA GLU A 528 -0.96 -17.68 -17.31
C GLU A 528 -0.56 -16.30 -17.82
N GLY A 529 -1.03 -15.22 -17.18
CA GLY A 529 -0.70 -13.81 -17.47
C GLY A 529 0.76 -13.41 -17.20
N ARG A 530 1.71 -14.30 -17.49
CA ARG A 530 3.15 -14.21 -17.19
C ARG A 530 3.79 -12.91 -17.68
N LEU A 531 3.41 -12.42 -18.87
CA LEU A 531 3.95 -11.17 -19.42
C LEU A 531 3.52 -9.94 -18.63
N ALA A 532 2.29 -9.96 -18.11
CA ALA A 532 1.82 -8.88 -17.25
C ALA A 532 2.65 -8.92 -15.96
N LEU A 533 2.64 -10.01 -15.20
CA LEU A 533 3.21 -10.04 -13.85
C LEU A 533 4.75 -9.94 -13.78
N ALA A 534 5.48 -10.54 -14.72
CA ALA A 534 6.94 -10.66 -14.62
C ALA A 534 7.75 -9.54 -15.31
N GLY A 535 7.10 -8.61 -16.02
CA GLY A 535 7.80 -7.54 -16.76
C GLY A 535 8.71 -8.09 -17.86
N GLY A 536 8.08 -8.71 -18.88
CA GLY A 536 8.76 -9.45 -19.95
C GLY A 536 9.64 -8.61 -20.87
#